data_AF-A0A518INR3-F1
#
_entry.id   AF-A0A518INR3-F1
#
_cell.length_a   1.000
_cell.length_b   1.000
_cell.length_c   1.000
_cell.angle_alpha   90.00
_cell.angle_beta   90.00
_cell.angle_gamma   90.00
#
_symmetry.space_group_name_H-M   'P 1'
#
loop_
_entity.id
_entity.type
_entity.pdbx_description
1 polymer ?
#
loop_
_entity_poly.entity_id
_entity_poly.type
_entity_poly.pdbx_seq_one_letter_code
_entity_poly.pdbx_strand_id
1 'polypeptide(L)'
;MSDEERINPGHLKTRQLLRKIGPLIFGVGALFTIVGMASFFMSFGSFGPPRFFWCCFVGMPLMFVGSAMSGYGFMGAITRYQAGEIAPVGKDTFNYMAEETRGGVQAVASAIGAGLNQSARQSSVACPSCGTANDQDAKFCDSCGTAMLSTCGSCGAVNDSDAKFCDRCGTQLSQNR
;
A
#
# COMPACT_ATOMS: atom_id res chain seq x y z
N MET A 1 -22.94 -7.05 6.44
CA MET A 1 -22.51 -7.35 7.82
C MET A 1 -21.20 -6.60 7.99
N SER A 2 -21.26 -5.35 8.47
CA SER A 2 -20.09 -4.47 8.54
C SER A 2 -19.19 -4.87 9.71
N ASP A 3 -17.88 -4.83 9.51
CA ASP A 3 -16.81 -5.21 10.45
C ASP A 3 -16.79 -4.43 11.79
N GLU A 4 -17.78 -3.58 12.05
CA GLU A 4 -17.93 -2.79 13.27
C GLU A 4 -18.25 -3.63 14.52
N GLU A 5 -18.75 -4.86 14.36
CA GLU A 5 -19.21 -5.71 15.47
C GLU A 5 -18.06 -6.41 16.22
N ARG A 6 -16.82 -6.34 15.70
CA ARG A 6 -15.62 -6.86 16.38
C ARG A 6 -14.93 -5.85 17.30
N ILE A 7 -15.47 -4.63 17.42
CA ILE A 7 -14.87 -3.54 18.19
C ILE A 7 -15.62 -3.38 19.51
N ASN A 8 -15.09 -3.96 20.59
CA ASN A 8 -15.40 -3.74 22.01
C ASN A 8 -16.83 -3.27 22.36
N PRO A 9 -17.63 -4.03 23.13
CA PRO A 9 -19.02 -3.68 23.46
C PRO A 9 -19.20 -2.35 24.23
N GLY A 10 -18.11 -1.75 24.73
CA GLY A 10 -18.09 -0.41 25.34
C GLY A 10 -17.94 0.77 24.37
N HIS A 11 -17.70 0.54 23.09
CA HIS A 11 -17.39 1.60 22.12
C HIS A 11 -18.56 2.57 21.91
N LEU A 12 -19.79 2.06 21.78
CA LEU A 12 -20.99 2.89 21.62
C LEU A 12 -21.27 3.74 22.87
N LYS A 13 -21.10 3.16 24.07
CA LYS A 13 -21.31 3.86 25.35
C LYS A 13 -20.29 4.99 25.52
N THR A 14 -19.02 4.71 25.23
CA THR A 14 -17.93 5.70 25.30
C THR A 14 -18.18 6.87 24.35
N ARG A 15 -18.62 6.59 23.12
CA ARG A 15 -18.94 7.62 22.12
C ARG A 15 -20.13 8.50 22.53
N GLN A 16 -21.19 7.90 23.08
CA GLN A 16 -22.34 8.64 23.59
C GLN A 16 -21.98 9.51 24.80
N LEU A 17 -21.11 9.00 25.68
CA LEU A 17 -20.60 9.74 26.84
C LEU A 17 -19.75 10.93 26.39
N LEU A 18 -18.83 10.73 25.44
CA LEU A 18 -17.98 11.78 24.88
C LEU A 18 -18.79 12.89 24.20
N ARG A 19 -19.88 12.51 23.51
CA ARG A 19 -20.82 13.45 22.86
C ARG A 19 -21.59 14.33 23.85
N LYS A 20 -21.83 13.85 25.08
CA LYS A 20 -22.54 14.61 26.13
C LYS A 20 -21.57 15.45 26.97
N ILE A 21 -20.43 14.86 27.36
CA ILE A 21 -19.46 15.51 28.24
C ILE A 21 -18.67 16.60 27.51
N GLY A 22 -18.29 16.40 26.24
CA GLY A 22 -17.51 17.37 25.47
C GLY A 22 -18.17 18.76 25.39
N PRO A 23 -19.44 18.87 24.97
CA PRO A 23 -20.15 20.16 24.92
C PRO A 23 -20.36 20.79 26.28
N LEU A 24 -20.56 19.99 27.34
CA LEU A 24 -20.68 20.50 28.70
C LEU A 24 -19.36 21.13 29.19
N ILE A 25 -18.23 20.45 28.99
CA ILE A 25 -16.90 20.98 29.34
C ILE A 25 -16.61 22.25 28.51
N PHE A 26 -16.91 22.22 27.22
CA PHE A 26 -16.75 23.40 26.36
C PHE A 26 -17.61 24.58 26.85
N GLY A 27 -18.86 24.34 27.23
CA GLY A 27 -19.77 25.36 27.76
C GLY A 27 -19.29 25.96 29.08
N VAL A 28 -18.77 25.15 30.00
CA VAL A 28 -18.15 25.63 31.25
C VAL A 28 -16.89 26.45 30.95
N GLY A 29 -16.05 25.99 30.03
CA GLY A 29 -14.85 26.73 29.59
C GLY A 29 -15.18 28.07 28.94
N ALA A 30 -16.23 28.11 28.10
CA ALA A 30 -16.73 29.32 27.47
C ALA A 30 -17.25 30.32 28.51
N LEU A 31 -18.00 29.86 29.50
CA LEU A 31 -18.48 30.70 30.61
C LEU A 31 -17.30 31.33 31.37
N PHE A 32 -16.29 30.54 31.72
CA PHE A 32 -15.09 31.03 32.42
C PHE A 32 -14.32 32.05 31.58
N THR A 33 -14.20 31.81 30.28
CA THR A 33 -13.55 32.73 29.34
C THR A 33 -14.35 34.03 29.22
N ILE A 34 -15.68 33.97 29.16
CA ILE A 34 -16.55 35.16 29.11
C ILE A 34 -16.42 35.99 30.40
N VAL A 35 -16.42 35.35 31.57
CA VAL A 35 -16.26 36.05 32.86
C VAL A 35 -14.88 36.71 32.96
N GLY A 36 -13.81 36.00 32.57
CA GLY A 36 -12.46 36.56 32.56
C GLY A 36 -12.31 37.72 31.57
N MET A 37 -12.89 37.59 30.38
CA MET A 37 -12.86 38.63 29.36
C MET A 37 -13.70 39.85 29.77
N ALA A 38 -14.91 39.65 30.30
CA ALA A 38 -15.74 40.74 30.82
C ALA A 38 -15.05 41.48 31.97
N SER A 39 -14.40 40.76 32.89
CA SER A 39 -13.63 41.37 33.97
C SER A 39 -12.44 42.18 33.45
N PHE A 40 -11.79 41.75 32.36
CA PHE A 40 -10.72 42.50 31.71
C PHE A 40 -11.24 43.82 31.11
N PHE A 41 -12.33 43.75 30.33
CA PHE A 41 -12.93 44.93 29.70
C PHE A 41 -13.50 45.93 30.71
N MET A 42 -14.09 45.47 31.82
CA MET A 42 -14.57 46.35 32.89
C MET A 42 -13.42 47.03 33.65
N SER A 43 -12.28 46.36 33.82
CA SER A 43 -11.09 46.95 34.46
C SER A 43 -10.32 47.92 33.57
N PHE A 44 -10.48 47.83 32.24
CA PHE A 44 -9.76 48.66 31.27
C PHE A 44 -10.05 50.16 31.42
N GLY A 45 -11.22 50.53 31.94
CA GLY A 45 -11.57 51.92 32.27
C GLY A 45 -11.23 52.37 33.70
N SER A 46 -10.84 51.44 34.58
CA SER A 46 -10.73 51.66 36.03
C SER A 46 -9.29 51.74 36.56
N PHE A 47 -8.25 51.65 35.71
CA PHE A 47 -6.82 51.65 36.09
C PHE A 47 -6.43 50.62 37.18
N GLY A 48 -7.30 49.64 37.47
CA GLY A 48 -7.07 48.57 38.43
C GLY A 48 -6.89 47.21 37.76
N PRO A 49 -6.06 46.31 38.30
CA PRO A 49 -5.85 44.98 37.73
C PRO A 49 -7.15 44.16 37.73
N PRO A 50 -7.50 43.47 36.63
CA PRO A 50 -8.73 42.70 36.53
C PRO A 50 -8.70 41.48 37.47
N ARG A 51 -9.66 41.41 38.39
CA ARG A 51 -9.68 40.39 39.46
C ARG A 51 -9.93 38.97 38.96
N PHE A 52 -10.68 38.81 37.87
CA PHE A 52 -11.05 37.50 37.32
C PHE A 52 -10.35 37.15 36.00
N PHE A 53 -9.32 37.91 35.59
CA PHE A 53 -8.59 37.63 34.35
C PHE A 53 -7.95 36.25 34.32
N TRP A 54 -7.57 35.71 35.48
CA TRP A 54 -7.03 34.36 35.60
C TRP A 54 -7.99 33.27 35.05
N CYS A 55 -9.30 33.53 35.05
CA CYS A 55 -10.31 32.60 34.52
C CYS A 55 -10.12 32.32 33.02
N CYS A 56 -9.50 33.23 32.25
CA CYS A 56 -9.17 32.98 30.84
C CYS A 56 -8.11 31.88 30.67
N PHE A 57 -7.13 31.81 31.58
CA PHE A 57 -6.08 30.78 31.55
C PHE A 57 -6.62 29.39 31.88
N VAL A 58 -7.74 29.30 32.59
CA VAL A 58 -8.45 28.03 32.83
C VAL A 58 -9.44 27.75 31.70
N GLY A 59 -10.15 28.78 31.24
CA GLY A 59 -11.18 28.68 30.22
C GLY A 59 -10.67 28.20 28.86
N MET A 60 -9.54 28.74 28.38
CA MET A 60 -8.98 28.33 27.08
C MET A 60 -8.60 26.83 27.02
N PRO A 61 -7.82 26.28 27.97
CA PRO A 61 -7.54 24.83 27.99
C PRO A 61 -8.81 23.98 28.10
N LEU A 62 -9.79 24.41 28.91
CA LEU A 62 -11.05 23.69 29.04
C LEU A 62 -11.83 23.66 27.72
N MET A 63 -11.87 24.79 27.00
CA MET A 63 -12.51 24.87 25.68
C MET A 63 -11.77 24.01 24.65
N PHE A 64 -10.43 24.00 24.66
CA PHE A 64 -9.65 23.15 23.77
C PHE A 64 -9.94 21.66 24.02
N VAL A 65 -9.90 21.23 25.28
CA VAL A 65 -10.21 19.84 25.67
C VAL A 65 -11.65 19.49 25.33
N GLY A 66 -12.61 20.36 25.63
CA GLY A 66 -14.03 20.15 25.31
C GLY A 66 -14.28 20.04 23.80
N SER A 67 -13.60 20.85 23.00
CA SER A 67 -13.70 20.83 21.53
C SER A 67 -13.04 19.59 20.94
N ALA A 68 -11.86 19.18 21.42
CA ALA A 68 -11.18 17.96 20.99
C ALA A 68 -12.01 16.71 21.32
N MET A 69 -12.52 16.61 22.55
CA MET A 69 -13.41 15.51 22.97
C MET A 69 -14.67 15.44 22.12
N SER A 70 -15.31 16.59 21.84
CA SER A 70 -16.47 16.65 20.95
C SER A 70 -16.10 16.19 19.53
N GLY A 71 -14.95 16.62 19.01
CA GLY A 71 -14.40 16.19 17.73
C GLY A 71 -14.32 14.67 17.61
N TYR A 72 -13.69 14.00 18.58
CA TYR A 72 -13.59 12.53 18.59
C TYR A 72 -14.96 11.83 18.70
N GLY A 73 -15.92 12.40 19.43
CA GLY A 73 -17.26 11.82 19.58
C GLY A 73 -18.12 11.88 18.29
N PHE A 74 -17.90 12.91 17.48
CA PHE A 74 -18.58 13.12 16.21
C PHE A 74 -17.79 12.66 14.98
N MET A 75 -16.50 12.34 15.13
CA MET A 75 -15.61 11.94 14.02
C MET A 75 -16.21 10.86 13.14
N GLY A 76 -16.72 9.76 13.73
CA GLY A 76 -17.32 8.66 12.96
C GLY A 76 -18.64 8.99 12.24
N ALA A 77 -19.27 10.14 12.51
CA ALA A 77 -20.45 10.59 11.75
C ALA A 77 -20.01 11.48 10.58
N ILE A 78 -19.03 12.35 10.83
CA ILE A 78 -18.42 13.22 9.84
C ILE A 78 -17.71 12.39 8.76
N THR A 79 -16.93 11.37 9.15
CA THR A 79 -16.21 10.51 8.19
C THR A 79 -17.15 9.74 7.27
N ARG A 80 -18.33 9.32 7.76
CA ARG A 80 -19.33 8.64 6.92
C ARG A 80 -20.00 9.59 5.93
N TYR A 81 -20.30 10.82 6.35
CA TYR A 81 -20.82 11.85 5.46
C TYR A 81 -19.81 12.20 4.36
N GLN A 82 -18.57 12.46 4.78
CA GLN A 82 -17.45 12.71 3.88
C GLN A 82 -17.21 11.54 2.92
N ALA A 83 -17.29 10.29 3.39
CA ALA A 83 -17.18 9.13 2.50
C ALA A 83 -18.31 9.10 1.45
N GLY A 84 -19.53 9.49 1.79
CA GLY A 84 -20.65 9.55 0.83
C GLY A 84 -20.45 10.57 -0.29
N GLU A 85 -19.86 11.74 0.00
CA GLU A 85 -19.65 12.81 -0.99
C GLU A 85 -18.28 12.73 -1.70
N ILE A 86 -17.23 12.32 -0.99
CA ILE A 86 -15.85 12.34 -1.50
C ILE A 86 -15.49 11.05 -2.25
N ALA A 87 -16.05 9.90 -1.86
CA ALA A 87 -15.79 8.64 -2.56
C ALA A 87 -16.13 8.67 -4.05
N PRO A 88 -17.28 9.21 -4.52
CA PRO A 88 -17.56 9.28 -5.96
C PRO A 88 -16.56 10.16 -6.71
N VAL A 89 -16.20 11.34 -6.19
CA VAL A 89 -15.22 12.21 -6.84
C VAL A 89 -13.83 11.56 -6.89
N GLY A 90 -13.45 10.85 -5.81
CA GLY A 90 -12.21 10.09 -5.75
C GLY A 90 -12.16 8.96 -6.78
N LYS A 91 -13.26 8.21 -6.95
CA LYS A 91 -13.34 7.15 -7.96
C LYS A 91 -13.21 7.73 -9.38
N ASP A 92 -13.82 8.88 -9.64
CA ASP A 92 -13.85 9.48 -10.97
C ASP A 92 -12.48 10.04 -11.33
N THR A 93 -11.81 10.68 -10.37
CA THR A 93 -10.42 11.12 -10.49
C THR A 93 -9.49 9.95 -10.75
N PHE A 94 -9.62 8.86 -9.99
CA PHE A 94 -8.82 7.66 -10.18
C PHE A 94 -9.05 7.04 -11.57
N ASN A 95 -10.31 6.94 -12.00
CA ASN A 95 -10.64 6.40 -13.32
C ASN A 95 -10.05 7.26 -14.45
N TYR A 96 -10.09 8.58 -14.34
CA TYR A 96 -9.47 9.50 -15.29
C TYR A 96 -7.95 9.34 -15.35
N MET A 97 -7.28 9.34 -14.18
CA MET A 97 -5.84 9.12 -14.12
C MET A 97 -5.46 7.74 -14.64
N ALA A 98 -6.25 6.71 -14.34
CA ALA A 98 -6.05 5.37 -14.87
C ALA A 98 -6.19 5.34 -16.39
N GLU A 99 -7.20 6.00 -16.96
CA GLU A 99 -7.40 6.15 -18.42
C GLU A 99 -6.14 6.69 -19.10
N GLU A 100 -5.60 7.77 -18.55
CA GLU A 100 -4.44 8.47 -19.10
C GLU A 100 -3.14 7.67 -18.91
N THR A 101 -3.04 6.95 -17.80
CA THR A 101 -1.85 6.15 -17.45
C THR A 101 -1.85 4.76 -18.09
N ARG A 102 -3.00 4.25 -18.57
CA ARG A 102 -3.14 2.91 -19.20
C ARG A 102 -2.12 2.69 -20.31
N GLY A 103 -1.92 3.66 -21.20
CA GLY A 103 -0.98 3.54 -22.32
C GLY A 103 0.47 3.36 -21.84
N GLY A 104 0.90 4.16 -20.85
CA GLY A 104 2.24 4.08 -20.27
C GLY A 104 2.46 2.74 -19.55
N VAL A 105 1.50 2.30 -18.73
CA VAL A 105 1.58 1.01 -18.02
C VAL A 105 1.61 -0.16 -19.00
N GLN A 106 0.79 -0.12 -20.06
CA GLN A 106 0.77 -1.15 -21.08
C GLN A 106 2.08 -1.22 -21.87
N ALA A 107 2.67 -0.08 -22.21
CA ALA A 107 3.99 -0.02 -22.87
C ALA A 107 5.09 -0.64 -22.00
N VAL A 108 5.12 -0.32 -20.71
CA VAL A 108 6.09 -0.92 -19.77
C VAL A 108 5.85 -2.42 -19.60
N ALA A 109 4.60 -2.83 -19.37
CA ALA A 109 4.25 -4.25 -19.18
C ALA A 109 4.60 -5.10 -20.41
N SER A 110 4.31 -4.59 -21.61
CA SER A 110 4.64 -5.27 -22.87
C SER A 110 6.14 -5.34 -23.12
N ALA A 111 6.90 -4.28 -22.81
CA ALA A 111 8.36 -4.29 -22.93
C ALA A 111 9.00 -5.33 -22.00
N ILE A 112 8.53 -5.42 -20.75
CA ILE A 112 9.00 -6.44 -19.79
C ILE A 112 8.64 -7.85 -20.29
N GLY A 113 7.39 -8.06 -20.71
CA GLY A 113 6.94 -9.37 -21.21
C GLY A 113 7.71 -9.84 -22.45
N ALA A 114 8.02 -8.92 -23.37
CA ALA A 114 8.87 -9.21 -24.53
C ALA A 114 10.30 -9.59 -24.09
N GLY A 115 10.89 -8.85 -23.15
CA GLY A 115 12.23 -9.13 -22.62
C GLY A 115 12.33 -10.48 -21.90
N LEU A 116 11.32 -10.84 -21.09
CA LEU A 116 11.25 -12.14 -20.41
C LEU A 116 11.10 -13.29 -21.41
N ASN A 117 10.22 -13.16 -22.41
CA ASN A 117 10.06 -14.19 -23.44
C ASN A 117 11.33 -14.38 -24.28
N GLN A 118 12.04 -13.30 -24.59
CA GLN A 118 13.31 -13.39 -25.32
C GLN A 118 14.38 -14.08 -24.47
N SER A 119 14.45 -13.77 -23.18
CA SER A 119 15.36 -14.44 -22.24
C SER A 119 15.04 -15.93 -22.10
N ALA A 120 13.76 -16.29 -21.98
CA ALA A 120 13.33 -17.69 -21.90
C ALA A 120 13.70 -18.49 -23.16
N ARG A 121 13.59 -17.89 -24.35
CA ARG A 121 14.02 -18.54 -25.60
C ARG A 121 15.53 -18.72 -25.72
N GLN A 122 16.32 -17.80 -25.18
CA GLN A 122 17.78 -17.94 -25.16
C GLN A 122 18.23 -19.04 -24.21
N SER A 123 17.43 -19.35 -23.19
CA SER A 123 17.76 -20.36 -22.18
C SER A 123 17.29 -21.78 -22.51
N SER A 124 16.73 -22.01 -23.71
CA SER A 124 16.14 -23.30 -24.09
C SER A 124 16.87 -23.96 -25.26
N VAL A 125 17.06 -25.28 -25.18
CA VAL A 125 17.60 -26.14 -26.25
C VAL A 125 16.49 -27.01 -26.84
N ALA A 126 16.45 -27.14 -28.17
CA ALA A 126 15.48 -27.98 -28.86
C ALA A 126 15.90 -29.46 -28.84
N CYS A 127 14.96 -30.35 -28.52
CA CYS A 127 15.19 -31.80 -28.58
C CYS A 127 15.48 -32.24 -30.02
N PRO A 128 16.57 -32.98 -30.28
CA PRO A 128 16.92 -33.41 -31.64
C PRO A 128 15.93 -34.43 -32.22
N SER A 129 15.15 -35.12 -31.37
CA SER A 129 14.24 -36.18 -31.82
C SER A 129 12.82 -35.68 -32.07
N CYS A 130 12.31 -34.73 -31.28
CA CYS A 130 10.92 -34.25 -31.37
C CYS A 130 10.77 -32.73 -31.50
N GLY A 131 11.86 -31.96 -31.43
CA GLY A 131 11.85 -30.49 -31.57
C GLY A 131 11.32 -29.72 -30.37
N THR A 132 10.90 -30.38 -29.28
CA THR A 132 10.42 -29.69 -28.07
C THR A 132 11.55 -28.88 -27.42
N ALA A 133 11.26 -27.63 -27.02
CA ALA A 133 12.20 -26.82 -26.25
C ALA A 133 12.28 -27.33 -24.81
N ASN A 134 13.49 -27.57 -24.31
CA ASN A 134 13.79 -27.97 -22.94
C ASN A 134 14.79 -26.99 -22.34
N ASP A 135 14.95 -27.00 -21.01
CA ASP A 135 15.99 -26.22 -20.34
C ASP A 135 17.38 -26.60 -20.86
N GLN A 136 18.32 -25.64 -20.89
CA GLN A 136 19.72 -25.90 -21.29
C GLN A 136 20.37 -27.05 -20.50
N ASP A 137 20.00 -27.20 -19.22
CA ASP A 137 20.55 -28.22 -18.32
C ASP A 137 19.72 -29.52 -18.31
N ALA A 138 18.70 -29.65 -19.17
CA ALA A 138 17.83 -30.83 -19.22
C ALA A 138 18.61 -32.06 -19.68
N LYS A 139 18.59 -33.13 -18.89
CA LYS A 139 19.27 -34.40 -19.23
C LYS A 139 18.46 -35.28 -20.17
N PHE A 140 17.15 -35.17 -20.10
CA PHE A 140 16.18 -35.88 -20.93
C PHE A 140 15.13 -34.88 -21.41
N CYS A 141 14.53 -35.13 -22.57
CA CYS A 141 13.44 -34.30 -23.06
C CYS A 141 12.15 -34.54 -22.25
N ASP A 142 11.51 -33.46 -21.79
CA ASP A 142 10.27 -33.51 -21.01
C ASP A 142 9.07 -34.05 -21.78
N SER A 143 9.13 -34.05 -23.11
CA SER A 143 8.05 -34.51 -23.99
C SER A 143 8.23 -35.95 -24.47
N CYS A 144 9.42 -36.31 -24.96
CA CYS A 144 9.67 -37.63 -25.58
C CYS A 144 10.64 -38.54 -24.80
N GLY A 145 11.27 -38.05 -23.73
CA GLY A 145 12.23 -38.81 -22.92
C GLY A 145 13.61 -39.03 -23.56
N THR A 146 13.86 -38.50 -24.77
CA THR A 146 15.16 -38.66 -25.44
C THR A 146 16.27 -37.99 -24.62
N ALA A 147 17.40 -38.67 -24.43
CA ALA A 147 18.57 -38.09 -23.77
C ALA A 147 19.08 -36.87 -24.55
N MET A 148 19.26 -35.75 -23.84
CA MET A 148 19.73 -34.48 -24.40
C MET A 148 21.26 -34.35 -24.35
N LEU A 149 21.92 -35.23 -23.58
CA LEU A 149 23.37 -35.24 -23.40
C LEU A 149 24.08 -35.90 -24.59
N SER A 150 25.23 -35.36 -24.98
CA SER A 150 26.05 -35.87 -26.08
C SER A 150 27.20 -36.74 -25.57
N THR A 151 27.42 -37.92 -26.16
CA THR A 151 28.55 -38.79 -25.79
C THR A 151 29.68 -38.65 -26.80
N CYS A 152 30.90 -38.42 -26.31
CA CYS A 152 32.08 -38.30 -27.16
C CYS A 152 32.45 -39.66 -27.78
N GLY A 153 32.49 -39.73 -29.12
CA GLY A 153 32.90 -40.94 -29.84
C GLY A 153 34.37 -41.34 -29.62
N SER A 154 35.25 -40.41 -29.24
CA SER A 154 36.68 -40.69 -29.03
C SER A 154 37.02 -41.19 -27.62
N CYS A 155 36.33 -40.69 -26.59
CA CYS A 155 36.69 -41.00 -25.19
C CYS A 155 35.52 -41.49 -24.31
N GLY A 156 34.29 -41.53 -24.84
CA GLY A 156 33.09 -41.98 -24.13
C GLY A 156 32.57 -41.03 -23.04
N ALA A 157 33.14 -39.83 -22.88
CA ALA A 157 32.64 -38.85 -21.92
C ALA A 157 31.28 -38.29 -22.33
N VAL A 158 30.41 -38.08 -21.35
CA VAL A 158 29.12 -37.39 -21.50
C VAL A 158 29.37 -35.88 -21.40
N ASN A 159 28.85 -35.10 -22.33
CA ASN A 159 28.98 -33.64 -22.40
C ASN A 159 27.59 -33.02 -22.55
N ASP A 160 27.50 -31.72 -22.26
CA ASP A 160 26.27 -30.97 -22.42
C ASP A 160 25.79 -30.92 -23.88
N SER A 161 24.51 -30.61 -24.05
CA SER A 161 23.81 -30.64 -25.33
C SER A 161 24.33 -29.57 -26.32
N ASP A 162 24.82 -28.46 -25.78
CA ASP A 162 25.36 -27.31 -26.52
C ASP A 162 26.90 -27.33 -26.64
N ALA A 163 27.57 -28.30 -26.00
CA ALA A 163 29.02 -28.44 -26.03
C ALA A 163 29.56 -28.67 -27.45
N LYS A 164 30.45 -27.78 -27.91
CA LYS A 164 31.11 -27.89 -29.24
C LYS A 164 32.33 -28.81 -29.22
N PHE A 165 32.94 -28.98 -28.06
CA PHE A 165 34.14 -29.79 -27.84
C PHE A 165 33.93 -30.65 -26.61
N CYS A 166 34.59 -31.81 -26.57
CA CYS A 166 34.52 -32.67 -25.40
C CYS A 166 35.32 -32.10 -24.23
N ASP A 167 34.69 -31.99 -23.06
CA ASP A 167 35.31 -31.45 -21.83
C ASP A 167 36.45 -32.32 -21.30
N ARG A 168 36.51 -33.59 -21.72
CA ARG A 168 37.53 -34.55 -21.29
C ARG A 168 38.72 -34.66 -22.23
N CYS A 169 38.49 -34.69 -23.55
CA CYS A 169 39.54 -35.00 -24.53
C CYS A 169 39.75 -33.91 -25.59
N GLY A 170 38.94 -32.84 -25.59
CA GLY A 170 39.04 -31.73 -26.53
C GLY A 170 38.65 -32.05 -27.98
N THR A 171 38.23 -33.28 -28.28
CA THR A 171 37.76 -33.64 -29.63
C THR A 171 36.47 -32.89 -29.94
N GLN A 172 36.37 -32.35 -31.15
CA GLN A 172 35.16 -31.67 -31.62
C GLN A 172 33.98 -32.65 -31.65
N LEU A 173 32.89 -32.27 -31.00
CA LEU A 173 31.66 -33.05 -31.01
C LEU A 173 30.89 -32.71 -32.28
N SER A 174 30.47 -33.73 -33.03
CA SER A 174 29.60 -33.53 -34.19
C SER A 174 28.24 -33.06 -33.70
N GLN A 175 28.01 -31.75 -33.72
CA GLN A 175 26.70 -31.16 -33.50
C GLN A 175 25.79 -31.66 -34.64
N ASN A 176 24.97 -32.68 -34.34
CA ASN A 176 23.93 -33.10 -35.25
C ASN A 176 22.95 -31.93 -35.38
N ARG A 177 22.89 -31.38 -36.59
CA ARG A 177 22.08 -30.23 -36.96
C ARG A 177 20.60 -30.61 -37.07
#